data_AF-A0A8J8NJB0-F1
#
_entry.id   AF-A0A8J8NJB0-F1
#
_cell.length_a   1.000
_cell.length_b   1.000
_cell.length_c   1.000
_cell.angle_alpha   90.00
_cell.angle_beta   90.00
_cell.angle_gamma   90.00
#
_symmetry.space_group_name_H-M   'P 1'
#
loop_
_entity.id
_entity.type
_entity.pdbx_description
1 polymer ?
#
loop_
_entity_poly.entity_id
_entity_poly.type
_entity_poly.pdbx_seq_one_letter_code
_entity_poly.pdbx_strand_id
1 'polypeptide(L)' 'MKQVTGITRDKKAEDDSVPLSEEGLTAQHIDMVMQHASCSRNTAIRVLRESNDDMVAAVMKLTQ' A
#
# COMPACT_ATOMS: atom_id res chain seq x y z
N MET A 1 7.90 -34.89 -13.94
CA MET A 1 8.48 -33.69 -14.56
C MET A 1 8.16 -32.48 -13.69
N LYS A 2 9.16 -31.62 -13.43
CA LYS A 2 9.10 -30.48 -12.50
C LYS A 2 8.22 -29.37 -13.10
N GLN A 3 7.33 -28.81 -12.29
CA GLN A 3 6.48 -27.68 -12.68
C GLN A 3 7.33 -26.46 -13.06
N VAL A 4 6.95 -25.86 -14.18
CA VAL A 4 7.58 -24.69 -14.80
C VAL A 4 7.24 -23.44 -14.01
N THR A 5 8.33 -22.75 -13.67
CA THR A 5 8.52 -21.35 -13.28
C THR A 5 7.61 -20.33 -13.96
N GLY A 6 7.13 -19.37 -13.17
CA GLY A 6 6.50 -18.15 -13.68
C GLY A 6 6.06 -17.15 -12.61
N ILE A 7 6.82 -17.00 -11.51
CA ILE A 7 6.62 -15.89 -10.57
C ILE A 7 7.59 -14.78 -10.96
N THR A 8 7.18 -13.92 -11.89
CA THR A 8 7.78 -12.59 -12.04
C THR A 8 6.66 -11.61 -12.30
N ARG A 9 5.91 -11.29 -11.23
CA ARG A 9 5.31 -9.97 -11.13
C ARG A 9 6.30 -9.16 -10.33
N ASP A 10 7.11 -8.40 -11.05
CA ASP A 10 7.90 -7.28 -10.54
C ASP A 10 6.96 -6.26 -9.87
N LYS A 11 6.54 -6.55 -8.65
CA LYS A 11 6.25 -5.52 -7.67
C LYS A 11 7.40 -5.64 -6.70
N LYS A 12 8.29 -4.64 -6.67
CA LYS A 12 9.21 -4.41 -5.56
C LYS A 12 8.48 -4.86 -4.30
N ALA A 13 8.91 -5.98 -3.72
CA ALA A 13 8.57 -6.32 -2.36
C ALA A 13 9.27 -5.24 -1.55
N GLU A 14 8.63 -4.08 -1.44
CA GLU A 14 9.02 -3.15 -0.42
C GLU A 14 8.82 -3.89 0.88
N ASP A 15 9.91 -3.92 1.64
CA ASP A 15 10.03 -4.70 2.84
C ASP A 15 9.01 -4.19 3.85
N ASP A 16 7.83 -4.80 3.86
CA ASP A 16 6.77 -4.56 4.85
C ASP A 16 7.19 -5.02 6.26
N SER A 17 8.42 -5.55 6.41
CA SER A 17 9.02 -5.91 7.70
C SER A 17 9.38 -4.68 8.55
N VAL A 18 9.63 -3.52 7.92
CA VAL A 18 9.95 -2.27 8.64
C VAL A 18 8.78 -1.29 8.52
N PRO A 19 8.19 -0.84 9.65
CA PRO A 19 7.13 0.16 9.63
C PRO A 19 7.62 1.47 8.99
N LEU A 20 6.87 1.97 8.00
CA LEU A 20 7.14 3.28 7.42
C LEU A 20 6.70 4.41 8.36
N SER A 21 7.37 5.56 8.26
CA SER A 21 6.98 6.74 9.05
C SER A 21 5.62 7.28 8.61
N GLU A 22 4.73 7.45 9.57
CA GLU A 22 3.41 8.07 9.43
C GLU A 22 3.46 9.61 9.55
N GLU A 23 4.65 10.20 9.71
CA GLU A 23 4.81 11.65 9.86
C GLU A 23 4.27 12.42 8.64
N GLY A 24 3.36 13.36 8.90
CA GLY A 24 2.68 14.15 7.88
C GLY A 24 1.46 13.46 7.24
N LEU A 25 1.07 12.28 7.73
CA LEU A 25 -0.16 11.60 7.34
C LEU A 25 -1.16 11.56 8.49
N THR A 26 -2.45 11.52 8.15
CA THR A 26 -3.51 11.36 9.13
C THR A 26 -3.71 9.88 9.42
N ALA A 27 -3.58 9.47 10.70
CA ALA A 27 -3.75 8.08 11.12
C ALA A 27 -5.11 7.49 10.70
N GLN A 28 -6.18 8.29 10.77
CA GLN A 28 -7.51 7.89 10.29
C GLN A 28 -7.52 7.56 8.79
N HIS A 29 -6.79 8.30 7.96
CA HIS A 29 -6.70 8.01 6.53
C HIS A 29 -5.98 6.69 6.28
N ILE A 30 -4.90 6.41 7.01
CA ILE A 30 -4.17 5.13 6.93
C ILE A 30 -5.11 3.96 7.23
N ASP A 31 -5.85 4.04 8.33
CA ASP A 31 -6.79 2.98 8.73
C ASP A 31 -7.94 2.83 7.71
N MET A 32 -8.49 3.94 7.18
CA MET A 32 -9.52 3.90 6.13
C MET A 32 -9.01 3.26 4.84
N VAL A 33 -7.82 3.61 4.38
CA VAL A 33 -7.21 3.04 3.18
C VAL A 33 -6.94 1.54 3.38
N MET A 34 -6.41 1.14 4.54
CA MET A 34 -6.20 -0.27 4.86
C MET A 34 -7.52 -1.06 4.81
N GLN A 35 -8.61 -0.53 5.38
CA GLN A 35 -9.91 -1.19 5.42
C GLN A 35 -10.56 -1.27 4.03
N HIS A 36 -10.60 -0.17 3.29
CA HIS A 36 -11.27 -0.12 1.98
C HIS A 36 -10.48 -0.81 0.87
N ALA A 37 -9.14 -0.70 0.88
CA ALA A 37 -8.29 -1.32 -0.13
C ALA A 37 -7.77 -2.71 0.28
N SER A 38 -8.07 -3.19 1.50
CA SER A 38 -7.56 -4.46 2.05
C SER A 38 -6.03 -4.59 1.89
N CYS A 39 -5.30 -3.53 2.24
CA CYS A 39 -3.85 -3.43 2.04
C CYS A 39 -3.07 -3.33 3.37
N SER A 40 -1.75 -3.54 3.30
CA SER A 40 -0.87 -3.38 4.47
C SER A 40 -0.75 -1.91 4.87
N ARG A 41 -0.38 -1.66 6.14
CA ARG A 41 -0.18 -0.30 6.67
C ARG A 41 0.86 0.47 5.86
N ASN A 42 1.97 -0.19 5.52
CA ASN A 42 3.01 0.39 4.68
C ASN A 42 2.49 0.74 3.28
N THR A 43 1.68 -0.13 2.67
CA THR A 43 1.05 0.16 1.38
C THR A 43 0.15 1.41 1.49
N ALA A 44 -0.66 1.51 2.54
CA ALA A 44 -1.50 2.68 2.79
C ALA A 44 -0.67 3.96 2.97
N ILE A 45 0.40 3.92 3.77
CA ILE A 45 1.31 5.06 4.01
C ILE A 45 1.94 5.55 2.71
N ARG A 46 2.42 4.64 1.85
CA ARG A 46 3.04 5.01 0.57
C ARG A 46 2.07 5.71 -0.35
N VAL A 47 0.89 5.12 -0.52
CA VAL A 47 -0.14 5.65 -1.41
C VAL A 47 -0.68 6.98 -0.87
N LEU A 48 -0.86 7.12 0.43
CA LEU A 48 -1.24 8.40 1.05
C LEU A 48 -0.15 9.47 0.86
N ARG A 49 1.13 9.13 0.97
CA ARG A 49 2.22 10.07 0.65
C ARG A 49 2.19 10.52 -0.81
N GLU A 50 1.98 9.60 -1.74
CA GLU A 50 1.83 9.96 -3.17
C GLU A 50 0.58 10.78 -3.45
N SER A 51 -0.44 10.66 -2.60
CA SER A 51 -1.73 11.33 -2.73
C SER A 51 -1.83 12.57 -1.84
N ASN A 52 -0.73 13.03 -1.24
CA ASN A 52 -0.70 14.16 -0.30
C ASN A 52 -1.73 14.04 0.84
N ASP A 53 -1.82 12.85 1.44
CA ASP A 53 -2.79 12.48 2.48
C ASP A 53 -4.27 12.55 2.04
N ASP A 54 -4.55 12.56 0.73
CA ASP A 54 -5.91 12.41 0.19
C ASP A 54 -6.34 10.93 0.20
N MET A 55 -7.21 10.60 1.14
CA MET A 55 -7.77 9.26 1.31
C MET A 55 -8.54 8.76 0.08
N VAL A 56 -9.31 9.62 -0.59
CA VAL A 56 -10.12 9.22 -1.76
C VAL A 56 -9.22 8.88 -2.93
N ALA A 57 -8.25 9.76 -3.21
CA ALA A 57 -7.25 9.50 -4.25
C ALA A 57 -6.42 8.25 -3.94
N ALA A 58 -6.10 8.03 -2.67
CA ALA A 58 -5.37 6.85 -2.21
C ALA A 58 -6.15 5.54 -2.42
N VAL A 59 -7.41 5.48 -1.97
CA VAL A 59 -8.27 4.31 -2.18
C VAL A 59 -8.47 4.05 -3.67
N MET A 60 -8.75 5.10 -4.46
CA MET A 60 -8.92 4.98 -5.91
C MET A 60 -7.70 4.38 -6.60
N LYS A 61 -6.48 4.74 -6.18
CA LYS A 61 -5.23 4.16 -6.72
C LYS A 61 -5.03 2.68 -6.40
N LEU A 62 -5.66 2.16 -5.34
CA LEU A 62 -5.50 0.77 -4.90
C LEU A 62 -6.61 -0.15 -5.39
N THR A 63 -7.82 0.38 -5.62
CA THR A 63 -8.99 -0.40 -6.02
C THR A 63 -9.27 -0.40 -7.52
N GLN A 64 -8.62 0.47 -8.30
CA GLN A 64 -8.82 0.61 -9.75
C GLN A 64 -7.70 -0.03 -10.57
#